data_AF-X6MEN5-F1
#
_entry.id   AF-X6MEN5-F1
#
_cell.length_a   1.000
_cell.length_b   1.000
_cell.length_c   1.000
_cell.angle_alpha   90.00
_cell.angle_beta   90.00
_cell.angle_gamma   90.00
#
_symmetry.space_group_name_H-M   'P 1'
#
loop_
_entity.id
_entity.type
_entity.pdbx_description
1 polymer ?
#
loop_
_entity_poly.entity_id
_entity_poly.type
_entity_poly.pdbx_seq_one_letter_code
_entity_poly.pdbx_strand_id
1 'polypeptide(L)'
;MIDRKQEIPHSGVFADLMWSDPEDIDTWELSPRGAGWLFGHKVSDQFNQLNGVDLICRAHQLVQDGYKYHFEKENVITVWSAPNYVYRCGNVAAILQLDEKLNQEIKIFTETEQNKKALSLMKKNIMYFL
;
A
#
# COMPACT_ATOMS: atom_id res chain seq x y z
N MET A 1 -10.50 3.26 -23.17
CA MET A 1 -9.62 4.29 -22.58
C MET A 1 -10.35 4.91 -21.40
N ILE A 2 -9.70 5.09 -20.24
CA ILE A 2 -10.31 5.66 -19.02
C ILE A 2 -10.13 7.19 -19.04
N ASP A 3 -11.20 7.96 -18.86
CA ASP A 3 -11.07 9.41 -18.63
C ASP A 3 -10.66 9.67 -17.18
N ARG A 4 -9.52 10.32 -16.99
CA ARG A 4 -8.86 10.50 -15.69
C ARG A 4 -8.65 11.96 -15.29
N LYS A 5 -9.10 12.91 -16.12
CA LYS A 5 -8.99 14.36 -15.83
C LYS A 5 -10.26 14.83 -15.12
N GLN A 6 -10.64 14.12 -14.07
CA GLN A 6 -11.85 14.34 -13.29
C GLN A 6 -11.58 13.94 -11.83
N GLU A 7 -12.47 14.34 -10.94
CA GLU A 7 -12.50 13.81 -9.58
C GLU A 7 -12.66 12.28 -9.61
N ILE A 8 -12.06 11.58 -8.65
CA ILE A 8 -12.19 10.12 -8.57
C ILE A 8 -13.69 9.81 -8.36
N PRO A 9 -14.33 9.05 -9.28
CA PRO A 9 -15.73 8.69 -9.13
C PRO A 9 -15.98 7.82 -7.90
N HIS A 10 -17.24 7.72 -7.45
CA HIS A 10 -17.61 6.81 -6.36
C HIS A 10 -17.57 5.33 -6.74
N SER A 11 -17.58 5.01 -8.04
CA SER A 11 -17.56 3.63 -8.54
C SER A 11 -16.97 3.52 -9.94
N GLY A 12 -16.67 2.28 -10.34
CA GLY A 12 -16.12 1.95 -11.65
C GLY A 12 -14.60 1.96 -11.68
N VAL A 13 -14.04 1.62 -12.84
CA VAL A 13 -12.62 1.24 -12.99
C VAL A 13 -11.61 2.25 -12.45
N PHE A 14 -11.88 3.56 -12.52
CA PHE A 14 -10.97 4.57 -11.97
C PHE A 14 -11.00 4.55 -10.43
N ALA A 15 -12.17 4.41 -9.83
CA ALA A 15 -12.30 4.24 -8.38
C ALA A 15 -11.65 2.93 -7.92
N ASP A 16 -11.91 1.83 -8.64
CA ASP A 16 -11.41 0.50 -8.29
C ASP A 16 -9.87 0.46 -8.32
N LEU A 17 -9.24 1.13 -9.29
CA LEU A 17 -7.77 1.26 -9.37
C LEU A 17 -7.17 2.00 -8.17
N MET A 18 -7.91 2.94 -7.56
CA MET A 18 -7.41 3.77 -6.47
C MET A 18 -7.71 3.18 -5.08
N TRP A 19 -8.79 2.40 -4.94
CA TRP A 19 -9.33 2.00 -3.65
C TRP A 19 -9.36 0.49 -3.37
N SER A 20 -9.10 -0.36 -4.37
CA SER A 20 -9.14 -1.81 -4.17
C SER A 20 -7.90 -2.34 -3.45
N ASP A 21 -8.07 -3.40 -2.66
CA ASP A 21 -7.06 -3.96 -1.78
C ASP A 21 -6.91 -5.49 -1.95
N PRO A 22 -5.69 -6.05 -1.91
CA PRO A 22 -5.51 -7.50 -1.79
C PRO A 22 -5.97 -8.00 -0.41
N GLU A 23 -6.64 -9.15 -0.39
CA GLU A 23 -7.06 -9.86 0.83
C GLU A 23 -6.97 -11.38 0.63
N ASP A 24 -6.80 -12.15 1.71
CA ASP A 24 -6.74 -13.63 1.70
C ASP A 24 -8.11 -14.27 1.41
N ILE A 25 -8.58 -14.04 0.18
CA ILE A 25 -9.80 -14.56 -0.42
C ILE A 25 -9.48 -15.14 -1.79
N ASP A 26 -10.46 -15.84 -2.37
CA ASP A 26 -10.29 -16.45 -3.69
C ASP A 26 -10.42 -15.46 -4.83
N THR A 27 -11.46 -14.62 -4.80
CA THR A 27 -11.86 -13.78 -5.93
C THR A 27 -12.12 -12.33 -5.54
N TRP A 28 -13.37 -11.89 -5.50
CA TRP A 28 -13.74 -10.50 -5.21
C TRP A 28 -14.69 -10.44 -4.02
N GLU A 29 -14.49 -9.45 -3.15
CA GLU A 29 -15.45 -9.09 -2.10
C GLU A 29 -15.61 -7.58 -2.01
N LEU A 30 -16.71 -7.13 -1.38
CA LEU A 30 -16.94 -5.71 -1.18
C LEU A 30 -15.91 -5.15 -0.19
N SER A 31 -15.30 -4.02 -0.57
CA SER A 31 -14.36 -3.34 0.31
C SER A 31 -15.07 -2.78 1.55
N PRO A 32 -14.59 -3.09 2.78
CA PRO A 32 -15.13 -2.48 3.99
C PRO A 32 -14.79 -0.98 4.10
N ARG A 33 -13.95 -0.44 3.20
CA ARG A 33 -13.65 1.00 3.11
C ARG A 33 -14.77 1.81 2.45
N GLY A 34 -15.77 1.16 1.86
CA GLY A 34 -16.88 1.82 1.18
C GLY A 34 -16.59 2.24 -0.27
N ALA A 35 -15.41 1.91 -0.82
CA ALA A 35 -15.05 2.11 -2.21
C ALA A 35 -14.06 1.03 -2.67
N GLY A 36 -14.12 0.67 -3.96
CA GLY A 36 -13.32 -0.41 -4.53
C GLY A 36 -13.73 -1.80 -4.05
N TRP A 37 -12.85 -2.78 -4.31
CA TRP A 37 -13.08 -4.18 -3.99
C TRP A 37 -11.90 -4.76 -3.21
N LEU A 38 -12.17 -5.79 -2.42
CA LEU A 38 -11.12 -6.73 -2.03
C LEU A 38 -10.89 -7.70 -3.18
N PHE A 39 -9.64 -8.02 -3.48
CA PHE A 39 -9.29 -9.00 -4.51
C PHE A 39 -8.34 -10.08 -3.98
N GLY A 40 -8.59 -11.30 -4.42
CA GLY A 40 -7.86 -12.51 -4.05
C GLY A 40 -6.85 -12.96 -5.10
N HIS A 41 -6.14 -14.03 -4.77
CA HIS A 41 -5.05 -14.56 -5.59
C HIS A 41 -5.50 -14.96 -7.02
N LYS A 42 -6.72 -15.50 -7.21
CA LYS A 42 -7.17 -15.91 -8.55
C LYS A 42 -7.34 -14.70 -9.48
N VAL A 43 -7.72 -13.55 -8.91
CA VAL A 43 -7.90 -12.30 -9.67
C VAL A 43 -6.55 -11.76 -10.12
N SER A 44 -5.58 -11.66 -9.20
CA SER A 44 -4.23 -11.19 -9.55
C SER A 44 -3.54 -12.14 -10.51
N ASP A 45 -3.66 -13.45 -10.31
CA ASP A 45 -3.12 -14.48 -11.21
C ASP A 45 -3.67 -14.33 -12.62
N GLN A 46 -4.99 -14.24 -12.76
CA GLN A 46 -5.63 -14.07 -14.06
C GLN A 46 -5.23 -12.74 -14.71
N PHE A 47 -5.22 -11.64 -13.95
CA PHE A 47 -4.80 -10.34 -14.46
C PHE A 47 -3.35 -10.38 -14.97
N ASN A 48 -2.44 -10.96 -14.19
CA ASN A 48 -1.03 -11.06 -14.54
C ASN A 48 -0.81 -11.91 -15.79
N GLN A 49 -1.47 -13.07 -15.87
CA GLN A 49 -1.39 -13.95 -17.03
C GLN A 49 -1.92 -13.29 -18.30
N LEU A 50 -3.08 -12.64 -18.22
CA LEU A 50 -3.72 -12.02 -19.39
C LEU A 50 -2.92 -10.82 -19.94
N ASN A 51 -2.24 -10.09 -19.05
CA ASN A 51 -1.51 -8.88 -19.43
C ASN A 51 0.00 -9.11 -19.59
N GLY A 52 0.50 -10.32 -19.31
CA GLY A 52 1.93 -10.64 -19.40
C GLY A 52 2.77 -9.84 -18.41
N VAL A 53 2.28 -9.65 -17.18
CA VAL A 53 3.01 -8.95 -16.11
C VAL A 53 3.34 -9.91 -14.97
N ASP A 54 4.54 -9.79 -14.41
CA ASP A 54 5.01 -10.72 -13.37
C ASP A 54 4.57 -10.28 -11.97
N LEU A 55 4.46 -8.98 -11.73
CA LEU A 55 4.24 -8.39 -10.40
C LEU A 55 3.31 -7.17 -10.47
N ILE A 56 2.27 -7.16 -9.63
CA ILE A 56 1.49 -5.96 -9.34
C ILE A 56 2.16 -5.24 -8.16
N CYS A 57 2.77 -4.08 -8.42
CA CYS A 57 3.30 -3.21 -7.37
C CYS A 57 2.27 -2.13 -7.00
N ARG A 58 1.94 -2.01 -5.72
CA ARG A 58 0.92 -1.08 -5.22
C ARG A 58 1.27 -0.47 -3.85
N ALA A 59 0.42 0.43 -3.36
CA ALA A 59 0.55 1.08 -2.04
C ALA A 59 -0.76 0.97 -1.22
N HIS A 60 -1.32 2.10 -0.77
CA HIS A 60 -2.63 2.30 -0.11
C HIS A 60 -2.83 1.64 1.28
N GLN A 61 -2.47 0.37 1.45
CA GLN A 61 -2.54 -0.32 2.75
C GLN A 61 -1.28 -0.03 3.57
N LEU A 62 -1.48 0.42 4.81
CA LEU A 62 -0.40 0.49 5.79
C LEU A 62 0.13 -0.92 6.07
N VAL A 63 1.44 -1.11 5.94
CA VAL A 63 2.16 -2.33 6.27
C VAL A 63 3.27 -2.00 7.27
N GLN A 64 3.34 -2.73 8.38
CA GLN A 64 4.22 -2.39 9.49
C GLN A 64 5.70 -2.46 9.12
N ASP A 65 6.07 -3.41 8.27
CA ASP A 65 7.44 -3.63 7.81
C ASP A 65 7.80 -2.79 6.57
N GLY A 66 6.94 -1.85 6.19
CA GLY A 66 7.13 -0.98 5.03
C GLY A 66 6.84 -1.65 3.68
N TYR A 67 6.76 -2.98 3.62
CA TYR A 67 6.29 -3.72 2.45
C TYR A 67 5.59 -5.03 2.86
N LYS A 68 4.84 -5.64 1.93
CA LYS A 68 4.25 -6.98 2.08
C LYS A 68 4.04 -7.60 0.71
N TYR A 69 4.59 -8.79 0.49
CA TYR A 69 4.12 -9.66 -0.59
C TYR A 69 2.83 -10.35 -0.18
N HIS A 70 1.87 -10.40 -1.09
CA HIS A 70 0.58 -11.04 -0.88
C HIS A 70 0.49 -12.34 -1.67
N PHE A 71 -0.32 -13.25 -1.14
CA PHE A 71 -0.59 -14.58 -1.69
C PHE A 71 0.65 -15.48 -1.74
N GLU A 72 0.43 -16.78 -1.96
CA GLU A 72 1.51 -17.78 -2.03
C GLU A 72 2.50 -17.51 -3.17
N LYS A 73 2.02 -16.96 -4.29
CA LYS A 73 2.85 -16.66 -5.47
C LYS A 73 3.66 -15.36 -5.36
N GLU A 74 3.41 -14.55 -4.33
CA GLU A 74 4.08 -13.27 -4.13
C GLU A 74 4.04 -12.33 -5.36
N ASN A 75 3.00 -12.47 -6.19
CA ASN A 75 2.85 -11.73 -7.45
C ASN A 75 2.09 -10.40 -7.29
N VAL A 76 1.84 -9.99 -6.05
CA VAL A 76 1.35 -8.68 -5.66
C VAL A 76 2.16 -8.19 -4.46
N ILE A 77 2.68 -6.98 -4.53
CA ILE A 77 3.43 -6.33 -3.44
C ILE A 77 2.77 -5.01 -3.06
N THR A 78 2.53 -4.83 -1.76
CA THR A 78 2.26 -3.50 -1.17
C THR A 78 3.57 -2.91 -0.67
N VAL A 79 3.87 -1.67 -1.08
CA VAL A 79 5.00 -0.87 -0.59
C VAL A 79 4.47 0.39 0.07
N TRP A 80 4.99 0.72 1.25
CA TRP A 80 4.60 1.86 2.05
C TRP A 80 5.82 2.72 2.40
N SER A 81 5.83 3.98 1.96
CA SER A 81 7.01 4.85 2.06
C SER A 81 6.91 5.95 3.12
N ALA A 82 5.90 5.91 4.01
CA ALA A 82 5.72 6.90 5.08
C ALA A 82 6.01 6.27 6.47
N PRO A 83 7.21 6.44 7.03
CA PRO A 83 7.57 5.82 8.30
C PRO A 83 6.82 6.50 9.46
N ASN A 84 6.53 5.73 10.49
CA ASN A 84 5.74 6.14 11.65
C ASN A 84 4.50 6.96 11.23
N TYR A 85 3.66 6.33 10.41
CA TYR A 85 2.49 6.97 9.82
C TYR A 85 1.63 7.65 10.90
N VAL A 86 1.16 8.85 10.56
CA VAL A 86 0.44 9.78 11.46
C VAL A 86 1.08 9.95 12.85
N TYR A 87 2.39 9.73 12.92
CA TYR A 87 3.23 9.82 14.11
C TYR A 87 2.88 8.87 15.26
N ARG A 88 2.11 7.82 14.97
CA ARG A 88 1.56 6.90 15.98
C ARG A 88 1.69 5.43 15.61
N CYS A 89 1.70 5.11 14.31
CA CYS A 89 1.64 3.73 13.86
C CYS A 89 2.93 2.94 14.12
N GLY A 90 4.08 3.60 14.24
CA GLY A 90 5.36 2.95 14.52
C GLY A 90 5.91 2.07 13.39
N ASN A 91 5.27 2.06 12.22
CA ASN A 91 5.71 1.29 11.05
C ASN A 91 7.04 1.82 10.52
N VAL A 92 7.84 0.95 9.91
CA VAL A 92 8.94 1.39 9.05
C VAL A 92 8.40 1.71 7.65
N ALA A 93 9.25 2.26 6.79
CA ALA A 93 8.95 2.53 5.40
C ALA A 93 9.89 1.78 4.48
N ALA A 94 9.45 1.55 3.24
CA ALA A 94 10.28 0.93 2.23
C ALA A 94 10.14 1.63 0.87
N ILE A 95 11.14 1.39 0.02
CA ILE A 95 11.07 1.55 -1.43
C ILE A 95 11.40 0.20 -2.09
N LEU A 96 10.72 -0.11 -3.18
CA LEU A 96 11.08 -1.20 -4.09
C LEU A 96 11.91 -0.60 -5.23
N GLN A 97 13.19 -0.94 -5.28
CA GLN A 97 14.09 -0.57 -6.38
C GLN A 97 14.12 -1.69 -7.41
N LEU A 98 14.00 -1.31 -8.69
CA LEU A 98 14.18 -2.19 -9.84
C LEU A 98 15.42 -1.73 -10.60
N ASP A 99 16.35 -2.64 -10.89
CA ASP A 99 17.49 -2.35 -11.76
C ASP A 99 17.14 -2.46 -13.26
N GLU A 100 18.12 -2.26 -14.15
CA GLU A 100 17.93 -2.34 -15.61
C GLU A 100 17.47 -3.72 -16.10
N LYS A 101 17.67 -4.77 -15.30
CA LYS A 101 17.24 -6.15 -15.56
C LYS A 101 16.00 -6.52 -14.76
N LEU A 102 15.34 -5.56 -14.13
CA LEU A 102 14.17 -5.72 -13.26
C LEU A 102 14.44 -6.58 -12.02
N ASN A 103 15.70 -6.73 -11.59
CA ASN A 103 15.99 -7.33 -10.30
C ASN A 103 15.46 -6.42 -9.18
N GLN A 104 14.86 -7.06 -8.17
CA GLN A 104 14.15 -6.38 -7.10
C GLN A 104 15.03 -6.23 -5.85
N GLU A 105 15.13 -5.01 -5.31
CA GLU A 105 15.77 -4.73 -4.03
C GLU A 105 14.84 -3.88 -3.16
N ILE A 106 14.50 -4.38 -1.96
CA ILE A 106 13.74 -3.62 -0.96
C ILE A 106 14.71 -2.82 -0.10
N LYS A 107 14.53 -1.50 -0.03
CA LYS A 107 15.29 -0.63 0.87
C LYS A 107 14.39 -0.08 1.96
N ILE A 108 14.67 -0.47 3.20
CA ILE A 108 13.90 -0.07 4.39
C ILE A 108 14.52 1.18 5.02
N PHE A 109 13.69 2.10 5.47
CA PHE A 109 14.09 3.31 6.19
C PHE A 109 13.09 3.68 7.29
N THR A 110 13.55 4.48 8.24
CA THR A 110 12.74 4.99 9.35
C THR A 110 12.64 6.51 9.27
N GLU A 111 11.80 7.11 10.12
CA GLU A 111 11.69 8.56 10.20
C GLU A 111 13.02 9.21 10.62
N THR A 112 13.22 10.45 10.18
CA THR A 112 14.44 11.20 10.49
C THR A 112 14.49 11.56 11.97
N GLU A 113 15.70 11.81 12.49
CA GLU A 113 15.90 12.26 13.87
C GLU A 113 15.17 13.57 14.19
N GLN A 114 14.99 14.45 13.19
CA GLN A 114 14.20 15.68 13.35
C GLN A 114 12.73 15.37 13.65
N ASN A 115 12.13 14.40 12.93
CA ASN A 115 10.75 13.98 13.18
C ASN A 115 10.60 13.29 14.54
N LYS A 116 11.57 12.48 14.96
CA LYS A 116 11.58 11.87 16.30
C LYS A 116 11.62 12.92 17.41
N LYS A 117 12.44 13.96 17.24
CA LYS A 117 12.55 15.08 18.20
C LYS A 117 11.27 15.92 18.26
N ALA A 118 10.70 16.26 17.11
CA ALA A 118 9.42 16.97 17.04
C ALA A 118 8.32 16.22 17.80
N LEU A 119 8.28 14.89 17.67
CA LEU A 119 7.37 14.03 18.40
C LEU A 119 7.60 14.03 19.91
N SER A 120 8.86 13.95 20.36
CA SER A 120 9.18 14.03 21.78
C SER A 120 8.73 15.36 22.38
N LEU A 121 8.86 16.46 21.64
CA LEU A 121 8.41 17.79 22.06
C LEU A 121 6.88 17.89 22.10
N MET A 122 6.18 17.36 21.09
CA MET A 122 4.72 17.31 21.09
C MET A 122 4.18 16.45 22.25
N LYS A 123 4.76 15.27 22.50
CA LYS A 123 4.38 14.42 23.65
C LYS A 123 4.65 15.08 25.00
N LYS A 124 5.70 15.89 25.13
CA LYS A 124 5.98 16.66 26.35
C LYS A 124 5.00 17.82 26.57
N ASN A 125 4.45 18.39 25.50
CA ASN A 125 3.52 19.53 25.57
C ASN A 125 2.04 19.13 25.64
N ILE A 126 1.70 17.85 25.47
CA ILE A 126 0.37 17.34 25.81
C ILE A 126 0.39 17.07 27.32
N MET A 127 0.23 18.13 28.13
CA MET A 127 -0.19 17.98 29.51
C MET A 127 -1.58 17.33 29.53
N TYR A 128 -1.69 16.27 30.32
CA TYR A 128 -2.91 15.67 30.85
C TYR A 128 -4.20 16.46 30.57
N PHE A 129 -4.91 16.06 29.53
CA PHE A 129 -6.37 16.14 29.50
C PHE A 129 -6.89 14.76 29.11
N LEU A 130 -6.86 13.89 30.12
CA LEU A 130 -7.80 12.80 30.33
C LEU A 130 -8.34 12.99 31.74
#